data_AF-B0CCA9-F1
#
_entry.id   AF-B0CCA9-F1
#
_cell.length_a   1.000
_cell.length_b   1.000
_cell.length_c   1.000
_cell.angle_alpha   90.00
_cell.angle_beta   90.00
_cell.angle_gamma   90.00
#
_symmetry.space_group_name_H-M   'P 1'
#
loop_
_entity.id
_entity.type
_entity.pdbx_description
1 polymer ?
#
loop_
_entity_poly.entity_id
_entity_poly.type
_entity_poly.pdbx_seq_one_letter_code
_entity_poly.pdbx_strand_id
1 'polypeptide(L)'
;MQRFNVLLPALTVGTALVMVQPAQALSGAEVNQIAKESTILVKGQNPGSGVLVGKKENTYYALTAEHVVATPDEYDIVAPDGTEYVLNYQSVQKLPNVDLALVSFTSQKSYQLAKLGNSDQLTEGDKVFIAGWPSSGVALPHIYQFTSGEISGLPPQSIGKGYKMVYTNVTRAGMSGGPVFNDDGKVVGIHGLAEGREVVLPGYQGDRSVIKAGFNLGIPINTFVRLSKKMEAKPQATPQPTPKPIQESTAVAQVIDAPALPALPRGPKVTFDRPPQLVGTSTTNRDARSLGATYFFTIDIPQDAAQPLQKVEFILKQGVQYPRFKATSVKAFEGTKRNKGEALPINIVVSDPSVRTLTVTFDKPVAPGQTITMAVRPVRNPSVGTYMFEVRGTPAGSTAEGQYLGIGRLDFSRSSLGK
;
A
#
# COMPACT_ATOMS: atom_id res chain seq x y z
N MET A 1 15.88 -14.64 89.63
CA MET A 1 14.88 -14.86 88.56
C MET A 1 14.67 -13.56 87.83
N GLN A 2 14.95 -13.49 86.53
CA GLN A 2 14.24 -12.64 85.57
C GLN A 2 14.64 -13.11 84.17
N ARG A 3 13.69 -13.76 83.48
CA ARG A 3 13.83 -14.25 82.10
C ARG A 3 13.49 -13.08 81.18
N PHE A 4 14.42 -12.69 80.30
CA PHE A 4 14.13 -11.78 79.19
C PHE A 4 13.70 -12.60 77.97
N ASN A 5 12.43 -12.47 77.59
CA ASN A 5 11.92 -12.91 76.29
C ASN A 5 12.36 -11.91 75.22
N VAL A 6 13.13 -12.35 74.23
CA VAL A 6 13.41 -11.56 73.03
C VAL A 6 12.52 -12.10 71.90
N LEU A 7 11.53 -11.31 71.51
CA LEU A 7 10.75 -11.49 70.29
C LEU A 7 11.60 -11.02 69.10
N LEU A 8 11.91 -11.92 68.16
CA LEU A 8 12.45 -11.53 66.86
C LEU A 8 11.31 -11.07 65.94
N PRO A 9 11.44 -9.93 65.23
CA PRO A 9 10.49 -9.55 64.20
C PRO A 9 10.73 -10.40 62.94
N ALA A 10 9.68 -11.06 62.45
CA ALA A 10 9.69 -11.70 61.14
C ALA A 10 9.62 -10.62 60.05
N LEU A 11 10.71 -10.45 59.29
CA LEU A 11 10.72 -9.64 58.08
C LEU A 11 10.03 -10.42 56.96
N THR A 12 8.81 -10.04 56.60
CA THR A 12 8.16 -10.48 55.37
C THR A 12 8.65 -9.63 54.21
N VAL A 13 9.56 -10.17 53.40
CA VAL A 13 9.95 -9.56 52.11
C VAL A 13 8.82 -9.81 51.11
N GLY A 14 7.94 -8.83 50.95
CA GLY A 14 6.92 -8.85 49.90
C GLY A 14 7.56 -8.59 48.54
N THR A 15 7.73 -9.63 47.72
CA THR A 15 8.07 -9.47 46.30
C THR A 15 6.85 -8.92 45.55
N ALA A 16 6.92 -7.66 45.13
CA ALA A 16 5.93 -7.08 44.21
C ALA A 16 6.13 -7.70 42.82
N LEU A 17 5.18 -8.55 42.40
CA LEU A 17 5.08 -9.01 41.01
C LEU A 17 4.54 -7.87 40.15
N VAL A 18 5.39 -7.26 39.34
CA VAL A 18 4.98 -6.30 38.31
C VAL A 18 4.35 -7.10 37.17
N MET A 19 3.01 -7.10 37.10
CA MET A 19 2.27 -7.62 35.97
C MET A 19 2.40 -6.65 34.79
N VAL A 20 3.28 -6.97 33.83
CA VAL A 20 3.37 -6.21 32.56
C VAL A 20 2.18 -6.62 31.69
N GLN A 21 1.19 -5.75 31.56
CA GLN A 21 0.11 -5.96 30.61
C GLN A 21 0.61 -5.75 29.17
N PRO A 22 0.25 -6.63 28.22
CA PRO A 22 0.60 -6.45 26.82
C PRO A 22 -0.05 -5.19 26.24
N ALA A 23 0.73 -4.27 25.67
CA ALA A 23 0.19 -3.13 24.93
C ALA A 23 -0.53 -3.66 23.69
N GLN A 24 -1.84 -3.39 23.57
CA GLN A 24 -2.60 -3.75 22.38
C GLN A 24 -2.27 -2.77 21.25
N ALA A 25 -2.02 -3.31 20.05
CA ALA A 25 -1.91 -2.50 18.84
C ALA A 25 -3.20 -1.70 18.61
N LEU A 26 -3.06 -0.48 18.08
CA LEU A 26 -4.22 0.35 17.77
C LEU A 26 -5.04 -0.30 16.66
N SER A 27 -6.36 -0.18 16.76
CA SER A 27 -7.24 -0.50 15.66
C SER A 27 -6.95 0.41 14.46
N GLY A 28 -7.27 -0.04 13.25
CA GLY A 28 -7.14 0.79 12.06
C GLY A 28 -7.94 2.10 12.13
N ALA A 29 -9.03 2.14 12.91
CA ALA A 29 -9.81 3.35 13.15
C ALA A 29 -9.06 4.36 14.03
N GLU A 30 -8.38 3.89 15.08
CA GLU A 30 -7.56 4.73 15.95
C GLU A 30 -6.33 5.27 15.21
N VAL A 31 -5.66 4.43 14.42
CA VAL A 31 -4.57 4.89 13.53
C VAL A 31 -5.07 5.94 12.54
N ASN A 32 -6.28 5.75 11.98
CA ASN A 32 -6.88 6.73 11.08
C ASN A 32 -7.17 8.07 11.76
N GLN A 33 -7.53 8.08 13.03
CA GLN A 33 -7.74 9.32 13.78
C GLN A 33 -6.42 10.11 13.92
N ILE A 34 -5.33 9.42 14.29
CA ILE A 34 -3.98 10.01 14.34
C ILE A 34 -3.56 10.52 12.96
N ALA A 35 -3.85 9.73 11.91
CA ALA A 35 -3.50 10.08 10.55
C ALA A 35 -4.23 11.34 10.06
N LYS A 36 -5.53 11.47 10.33
CA LYS A 36 -6.31 12.68 9.98
C LYS A 36 -5.77 13.94 10.64
N GLU A 37 -5.33 13.85 11.88
CA GLU A 37 -4.87 15.00 12.66
C GLU A 37 -3.46 15.49 12.30
N SER A 38 -2.71 14.72 11.49
CA SER A 38 -1.31 15.00 11.17
C SER A 38 -0.98 15.02 9.67
N THR A 39 -1.88 14.53 8.80
CA THR A 39 -1.67 14.48 7.35
C THR A 39 -2.10 15.79 6.69
N ILE A 40 -1.20 16.42 5.93
CA ILE A 40 -1.46 17.65 5.17
C ILE A 40 -1.66 17.36 3.69
N LEU A 41 -2.37 18.25 2.98
CA LEU A 41 -2.36 18.33 1.52
C LEU A 41 -1.35 19.41 1.10
N VAL A 42 -0.49 19.09 0.14
CA VAL A 42 0.39 20.05 -0.52
C VAL A 42 -0.23 20.37 -1.88
N LYS A 43 -0.85 21.53 -2.03
CA LYS A 43 -1.38 22.01 -3.31
C LYS A 43 -0.28 22.65 -4.13
N GLY A 44 -0.37 22.49 -5.44
CA GLY A 44 0.50 23.07 -6.47
C GLY A 44 0.07 22.53 -7.82
N GLN A 45 0.85 22.75 -8.88
CA GLN A 45 0.54 22.17 -10.20
C GLN A 45 0.39 20.64 -10.18
N ASN A 46 1.19 19.98 -9.33
CA ASN A 46 1.09 18.55 -9.05
C ASN A 46 0.82 18.33 -7.56
N PRO A 47 -0.45 18.26 -7.12
CA PRO A 47 -0.78 18.11 -5.72
C PRO A 47 -0.18 16.83 -5.12
N GLY A 48 0.20 16.91 -3.85
CA GLY A 48 0.74 15.81 -3.08
C GLY A 48 0.24 15.82 -1.63
N SER A 49 0.83 14.98 -0.82
CA SER A 49 0.53 14.85 0.61
C SER A 49 1.77 15.10 1.45
N GLY A 50 1.57 15.28 2.75
CA GLY A 50 2.66 15.41 3.71
C GLY A 50 2.21 15.01 5.11
N VAL A 51 3.15 15.00 6.05
CA VAL A 51 2.87 14.72 7.47
C VAL A 51 3.58 15.71 8.37
N LEU A 52 2.86 16.28 9.33
CA LEU A 52 3.41 17.14 10.38
C LEU A 52 4.30 16.31 11.31
N VAL A 53 5.59 16.64 11.39
CA VAL A 53 6.57 15.88 12.19
C VAL A 53 7.27 16.72 13.26
N GLY A 54 7.18 18.05 13.15
CA GLY A 54 7.89 18.94 14.05
C GLY A 54 7.24 20.30 14.17
N LYS A 55 7.54 20.99 15.26
CA LYS A 55 7.15 22.37 15.50
C LYS A 55 8.28 23.08 16.24
N LYS A 56 8.62 24.28 15.81
CA LYS A 56 9.50 25.20 16.53
C LYS A 56 8.81 26.56 16.62
N GLU A 57 8.56 27.03 17.83
CA GLU A 57 7.73 28.21 18.08
C GLU A 57 6.39 28.07 17.34
N ASN A 58 6.04 28.99 16.44
CA ASN A 58 4.83 28.91 15.61
C ASN A 58 5.05 28.28 14.24
N THR A 59 6.26 27.82 13.94
CA THR A 59 6.59 27.19 12.65
C THR A 59 6.39 25.69 12.76
N TYR A 60 5.49 25.15 11.94
CA TYR A 60 5.30 23.72 11.76
C TYR A 60 6.16 23.22 10.62
N TYR A 61 6.66 21.99 10.76
CA TYR A 61 7.45 21.29 9.75
C TYR A 61 6.75 20.01 9.35
N ALA A 62 6.62 19.81 8.04
CA ALA A 62 6.05 18.61 7.47
C ALA A 62 7.03 17.92 6.54
N LEU A 63 7.05 16.59 6.57
CA LEU A 63 7.72 15.78 5.55
C LEU A 63 6.80 15.55 4.36
N THR A 64 7.38 15.58 3.17
CA THR A 64 6.75 15.20 1.91
C THR A 64 7.79 14.55 0.99
N ALA A 65 7.37 14.08 -0.19
CA ALA A 65 8.29 13.58 -1.19
C ALA A 65 8.96 14.75 -1.94
N GLU A 66 10.24 14.62 -2.28
CA GLU A 66 10.99 15.66 -3.02
C GLU A 66 10.30 16.00 -4.35
N HIS A 67 9.78 14.99 -5.06
CA HIS A 67 9.14 15.19 -6.36
C HIS A 67 7.82 15.98 -6.29
N VAL A 68 7.17 16.07 -5.13
CA VAL A 68 5.96 16.91 -4.95
C VAL A 68 6.32 18.39 -5.04
N VAL A 69 7.52 18.76 -4.56
CA VAL A 69 8.04 20.14 -4.52
C VAL A 69 9.28 20.30 -5.40
N ALA A 70 9.35 19.54 -6.50
CA ALA A 70 10.54 19.44 -7.35
C ALA A 70 10.94 20.79 -7.98
N THR A 71 9.96 21.57 -8.42
CA THR A 71 10.16 22.82 -9.15
C THR A 71 9.74 24.02 -8.31
N PRO A 72 10.43 25.17 -8.40
CA PRO A 72 9.91 26.42 -7.88
C PRO A 72 8.54 26.72 -8.51
N ASP A 73 7.52 26.82 -7.67
CA ASP A 73 6.13 27.05 -8.05
C ASP A 73 5.37 27.67 -6.86
N GLU A 74 4.14 28.09 -7.09
CA GLU A 74 3.22 28.47 -6.02
C GLU A 74 2.62 27.20 -5.39
N TYR A 75 2.85 27.05 -4.09
CA TYR A 75 2.33 25.93 -3.31
C TYR A 75 1.57 26.45 -2.10
N ASP A 76 0.51 25.74 -1.73
CA ASP A 76 -0.19 25.93 -0.47
C ASP A 76 -0.15 24.64 0.36
N ILE A 77 0.03 24.79 1.67
CA ILE A 77 -0.18 23.71 2.63
C ILE A 77 -1.59 23.84 3.17
N VAL A 78 -2.41 22.81 2.93
CA VAL A 78 -3.71 22.68 3.60
C VAL A 78 -3.53 21.79 4.82
N ALA A 79 -3.68 22.42 5.99
CA ALA A 79 -3.59 21.76 7.28
C ALA A 79 -4.81 20.85 7.55
N PRO A 80 -4.75 19.95 8.56
CA PRO A 80 -5.82 19.00 8.87
C PRO A 80 -7.22 19.61 9.08
N ASP A 81 -7.28 20.86 9.55
CA ASP A 81 -8.52 21.61 9.76
C ASP A 81 -9.05 22.30 8.50
N GLY A 82 -8.39 22.09 7.36
CA GLY A 82 -8.71 22.72 6.07
C GLY A 82 -8.14 24.13 5.89
N THR A 83 -7.40 24.66 6.87
CA THR A 83 -6.77 25.98 6.73
C THR A 83 -5.63 25.93 5.73
N GLU A 84 -5.60 26.90 4.81
CA GLU A 84 -4.56 27.00 3.78
C GLU A 84 -3.48 27.99 4.22
N TYR A 85 -2.22 27.62 3.99
CA TYR A 85 -1.04 28.43 4.28
C TYR A 85 -0.16 28.47 3.04
N VAL A 86 0.17 29.67 2.57
CA VAL A 86 1.11 29.84 1.46
C VAL A 86 2.48 29.30 1.86
N LEU A 87 3.00 28.37 1.08
CA LEU A 87 4.33 27.83 1.26
C LEU A 87 5.36 28.77 0.61
N ASN A 88 6.30 29.26 1.42
CA ASN A 88 7.49 29.92 0.92
C ASN A 88 8.43 28.88 0.27
N TYR A 89 8.54 28.86 -1.06
CA TYR A 89 9.38 27.89 -1.76
C TYR A 89 10.86 27.97 -1.35
N GLN A 90 11.36 29.15 -0.97
CA GLN A 90 12.76 29.32 -0.52
C GLN A 90 13.03 28.62 0.82
N SER A 91 11.99 28.26 1.59
CA SER A 91 12.15 27.50 2.84
C SER A 91 12.07 25.98 2.65
N VAL A 92 11.85 25.49 1.43
CA VAL A 92 11.81 24.05 1.12
C VAL A 92 13.21 23.46 1.25
N GLN A 93 13.36 22.47 2.14
CA GLN A 93 14.63 21.77 2.33
C GLN A 93 14.57 20.39 1.67
N LYS A 94 15.21 20.23 0.51
CA LYS A 94 15.35 18.93 -0.16
C LYS A 94 16.47 18.12 0.51
N LEU A 95 16.19 16.87 0.89
CA LEU A 95 17.18 16.04 1.55
C LEU A 95 18.16 15.44 0.52
N PRO A 96 19.46 15.31 0.87
CA PRO A 96 20.46 14.87 -0.08
C PRO A 96 20.28 13.39 -0.46
N ASN A 97 20.28 13.12 -1.77
CA ASN A 97 20.25 11.79 -2.40
C ASN A 97 19.02 10.92 -2.08
N VAL A 98 17.94 11.51 -1.56
CA VAL A 98 16.68 10.81 -1.27
C VAL A 98 15.47 11.64 -1.72
N ASP A 99 14.38 10.99 -2.09
CA ASP A 99 13.14 11.66 -2.55
C ASP A 99 12.30 12.15 -1.37
N LEU A 100 12.93 12.93 -0.47
CA LEU A 100 12.28 13.56 0.69
C LEU A 100 12.55 15.07 0.68
N ALA A 101 11.55 15.84 1.12
CA ALA A 101 11.68 17.24 1.42
C ALA A 101 11.00 17.60 2.74
N LEU A 102 11.55 18.61 3.42
CA LEU A 102 10.92 19.27 4.56
C LEU A 102 10.30 20.59 4.07
N VAL A 103 9.03 20.78 4.40
CA VAL A 103 8.28 22.00 4.13
C VAL A 103 7.80 22.62 5.43
N SER A 104 7.52 23.92 5.44
CA SER A 104 7.13 24.63 6.65
C SER A 104 6.08 25.69 6.42
N PHE A 105 5.28 25.96 7.45
CA PHE A 105 4.35 27.08 7.51
C PHE A 105 4.24 27.59 8.95
N THR A 106 3.85 28.85 9.11
CA THR A 106 3.66 29.47 10.42
C THR A 106 2.18 29.53 10.77
N SER A 107 1.83 29.09 11.98
CA SER A 107 0.47 29.17 12.48
C SER A 107 0.44 29.36 14.00
N GLN A 108 -0.52 30.17 14.46
CA GLN A 108 -0.88 30.30 15.88
C GLN A 108 -1.81 29.17 16.35
N LYS A 109 -2.39 28.39 15.42
CA LYS A 109 -3.22 27.23 15.75
C LYS A 109 -2.37 26.08 16.27
N SER A 110 -2.98 25.20 17.06
CA SER A 110 -2.35 23.97 17.54
C SER A 110 -2.69 22.81 16.60
N TYR A 111 -1.66 22.20 16.01
CA TYR A 111 -1.80 20.99 15.17
C TYR A 111 -1.05 19.82 15.80
N GLN A 112 -1.59 18.62 15.64
CA GLN A 112 -1.02 17.40 16.19
C GLN A 112 0.16 16.96 15.33
N LEU A 113 1.28 16.63 15.99
CA LEU A 113 2.47 16.11 15.34
C LEU A 113 2.41 14.59 15.32
N ALA A 114 2.71 14.00 14.17
CA ALA A 114 2.85 12.56 14.07
C ALA A 114 4.11 12.10 14.81
N LYS A 115 3.98 11.00 15.57
CA LYS A 115 5.13 10.37 16.22
C LYS A 115 5.90 9.53 15.19
N LEU A 116 7.22 9.64 15.18
CA LEU A 116 8.06 8.79 14.34
C LEU A 116 8.25 7.42 15.00
N GLY A 117 8.14 6.37 14.19
CA GLY A 117 8.43 5.00 14.57
C GLY A 117 9.86 4.59 14.21
N ASN A 118 10.17 3.31 14.40
CA ASN A 118 11.45 2.74 13.99
C ASN A 118 11.27 1.84 12.77
N SER A 119 11.60 2.36 11.59
CA SER A 119 11.49 1.61 10.33
C SER A 119 12.51 0.49 10.17
N ASP A 120 13.60 0.49 10.96
CA ASP A 120 14.59 -0.60 10.92
C ASP A 120 14.06 -1.86 11.66
N GLN A 121 12.91 -1.76 12.37
CA GLN A 121 12.22 -2.88 13.01
C GLN A 121 11.10 -3.48 12.14
N LEU A 122 10.82 -2.90 10.98
CA LEU A 122 9.82 -3.45 10.07
C LEU A 122 10.27 -4.81 9.52
N THR A 123 9.30 -5.69 9.33
CA THR A 123 9.44 -6.99 8.68
C THR A 123 8.32 -7.18 7.66
N GLU A 124 8.54 -8.04 6.66
CA GLU A 124 7.46 -8.43 5.75
C GLU A 124 6.26 -9.00 6.52
N GLY A 125 5.05 -8.60 6.13
CA GLY A 125 3.79 -8.91 6.81
C GLY A 125 3.40 -7.90 7.89
N ASP A 126 4.25 -6.92 8.23
CA ASP A 126 3.86 -5.85 9.14
C ASP A 126 2.75 -5.00 8.55
N LYS A 127 1.67 -4.85 9.31
CA LYS A 127 0.52 -4.03 8.89
C LYS A 127 0.93 -2.57 8.86
N VAL A 128 0.63 -1.93 7.73
CA VAL A 128 0.87 -0.50 7.55
C VAL A 128 -0.34 0.20 6.96
N PHE A 129 -0.48 1.46 7.32
CA PHE A 129 -1.57 2.31 6.88
C PHE A 129 -1.03 3.53 6.18
N ILE A 130 -1.64 3.92 5.06
CA ILE A 130 -1.21 5.08 4.29
C ILE A 130 -2.34 6.07 4.28
N ALA A 131 -2.02 7.30 4.67
CA ALA A 131 -2.92 8.42 4.60
C ALA A 131 -2.44 9.42 3.56
N GLY A 132 -3.37 10.05 2.86
CA GLY A 132 -3.03 11.08 1.89
C GLY A 132 -4.23 11.65 1.18
N TRP A 133 -3.94 12.55 0.25
CA TRP A 133 -4.89 13.34 -0.51
C TRP A 133 -4.70 13.07 -2.00
N PRO A 134 -5.34 12.03 -2.55
CA PRO A 134 -5.33 11.79 -3.98
C PRO A 134 -5.71 13.02 -4.79
N SER A 135 -5.11 13.13 -5.97
CA SER A 135 -5.56 14.04 -7.02
C SER A 135 -7.03 13.78 -7.34
N SER A 136 -7.76 14.86 -7.62
CA SER A 136 -9.13 14.76 -8.12
C SER A 136 -9.19 13.82 -9.32
N GLY A 137 -10.16 12.92 -9.30
CA GLY A 137 -10.53 12.09 -10.44
C GLY A 137 -11.85 12.57 -11.04
N VAL A 138 -12.27 11.92 -12.13
CA VAL A 138 -13.54 12.23 -12.81
C VAL A 138 -14.77 12.08 -11.91
N ALA A 139 -14.71 11.19 -10.90
CA ALA A 139 -15.82 10.87 -10.01
C ALA A 139 -15.60 11.25 -8.53
N LEU A 140 -14.37 11.55 -8.12
CA LEU A 140 -14.03 11.83 -6.72
C LEU A 140 -13.20 13.12 -6.62
N PRO A 141 -13.64 14.11 -5.82
CA PRO A 141 -12.83 15.30 -5.54
C PRO A 141 -11.60 14.95 -4.68
N HIS A 142 -10.78 15.95 -4.33
CA HIS A 142 -9.65 15.82 -3.41
C HIS A 142 -10.15 15.46 -2.00
N ILE A 143 -10.48 14.19 -1.78
CA ILE A 143 -10.91 13.66 -0.50
C ILE A 143 -9.75 12.93 0.16
N TYR A 144 -9.64 13.07 1.47
CA TYR A 144 -8.74 12.27 2.28
C TYR A 144 -8.98 10.77 2.05
N GLN A 145 -7.91 10.01 1.85
CA GLN A 145 -7.94 8.57 1.76
C GLN A 145 -6.99 7.93 2.77
N PHE A 146 -7.47 6.86 3.39
CA PHE A 146 -6.74 6.03 4.33
C PHE A 146 -6.85 4.59 3.89
N THR A 147 -5.72 3.94 3.62
CA THR A 147 -5.69 2.57 3.11
C THR A 147 -4.82 1.71 4.01
N SER A 148 -5.26 0.47 4.24
CA SER A 148 -4.50 -0.53 4.99
C SER A 148 -3.88 -1.56 4.04
N GLY A 149 -2.72 -2.07 4.42
CA GLY A 149 -2.01 -3.12 3.73
C GLY A 149 -0.88 -3.62 4.63
N GLU A 150 0.12 -4.23 4.03
CA GLU A 150 1.25 -4.81 4.74
C GLU A 150 2.55 -4.58 3.97
N ILE A 151 3.68 -4.59 4.69
CA ILE A 151 5.00 -4.63 4.10
C ILE A 151 5.14 -5.94 3.30
N SER A 152 5.40 -5.84 2.01
CA SER A 152 5.61 -6.99 1.12
C SER A 152 7.07 -7.24 0.77
N GLY A 153 7.96 -6.27 1.06
CA GLY A 153 9.39 -6.45 0.84
C GLY A 153 10.23 -5.33 1.41
N LEU A 154 11.39 -5.70 1.96
CA LEU A 154 12.41 -4.78 2.46
C LEU A 154 13.76 -5.08 1.80
N PRO A 155 14.00 -4.59 0.57
CA PRO A 155 15.26 -4.89 -0.13
C PRO A 155 16.49 -4.43 0.67
N PRO A 156 17.60 -5.19 0.65
CA PRO A 156 18.79 -4.87 1.41
C PRO A 156 19.41 -3.53 0.98
N GLN A 157 19.32 -3.21 -0.32
CA GLN A 157 19.73 -1.94 -0.90
C GLN A 157 18.52 -1.12 -1.37
N SER A 158 18.68 0.20 -1.47
CA SER A 158 17.63 1.06 -2.00
C SER A 158 17.41 0.82 -3.49
N ILE A 159 16.13 0.85 -3.91
CA ILE A 159 15.70 0.77 -5.32
C ILE A 159 15.98 2.11 -6.06
N GLY A 160 16.60 3.07 -5.38
CA GLY A 160 16.87 4.43 -5.88
C GLY A 160 16.23 5.47 -4.96
N LYS A 161 16.86 6.65 -4.84
CA LYS A 161 16.37 7.79 -4.05
C LYS A 161 15.83 7.45 -2.63
N GLY A 162 16.38 6.43 -1.97
CA GLY A 162 16.00 6.06 -0.60
C GLY A 162 14.80 5.10 -0.48
N TYR A 163 14.16 4.71 -1.58
CA TYR A 163 13.06 3.74 -1.56
C TYR A 163 13.55 2.36 -1.10
N LYS A 164 12.97 1.86 0.00
CA LYS A 164 13.34 0.60 0.66
C LYS A 164 12.17 -0.13 1.33
N MET A 165 10.97 0.45 1.31
CA MET A 165 9.76 -0.22 1.76
C MET A 165 8.93 -0.56 0.53
N VAL A 166 8.50 -1.82 0.41
CA VAL A 166 7.51 -2.26 -0.57
C VAL A 166 6.28 -2.71 0.20
N TYR A 167 5.08 -2.27 -0.19
CA TYR A 167 3.83 -2.62 0.49
C TYR A 167 2.64 -2.73 -0.46
N THR A 168 1.60 -3.40 0.02
CA THR A 168 0.41 -3.80 -0.75
C THR A 168 -0.73 -2.77 -0.74
N ASN A 169 -0.59 -1.68 0.03
CA ASN A 169 -1.63 -0.65 0.15
C ASN A 169 -2.01 -0.10 -1.23
N VAL A 170 -3.31 0.04 -1.49
CA VAL A 170 -3.79 0.75 -2.69
C VAL A 170 -3.55 2.25 -2.49
N THR A 171 -2.88 2.90 -3.44
CA THR A 171 -2.68 4.36 -3.43
C THR A 171 -2.95 4.97 -4.80
N ARG A 172 -3.32 6.26 -4.82
CA ARG A 172 -3.59 7.03 -6.03
C ARG A 172 -2.55 8.14 -6.22
N ALA A 173 -2.42 8.66 -7.43
CA ALA A 173 -1.67 9.90 -7.66
C ALA A 173 -2.17 10.99 -6.70
N GLY A 174 -1.27 11.82 -6.17
CA GLY A 174 -1.55 12.81 -5.13
C GLY A 174 -1.32 12.32 -3.69
N MET A 175 -1.30 11.01 -3.45
CA MET A 175 -0.95 10.48 -2.12
C MET A 175 0.56 10.52 -1.82
N SER A 176 1.41 10.74 -2.84
CA SER A 176 2.86 10.86 -2.67
C SER A 176 3.21 11.92 -1.64
N GLY A 177 4.19 11.62 -0.78
CA GLY A 177 4.58 12.42 0.38
C GLY A 177 3.76 12.14 1.64
N GLY A 178 2.66 11.39 1.55
CA GLY A 178 1.82 11.03 2.69
C GLY A 178 2.51 10.07 3.66
N PRO A 179 2.11 10.06 4.94
CA PRO A 179 2.68 9.18 5.95
C PRO A 179 2.29 7.71 5.75
N VAL A 180 3.24 6.83 6.04
CA VAL A 180 3.03 5.40 6.24
C VAL A 180 3.12 5.12 7.74
N PHE A 181 1.99 4.75 8.35
CA PHE A 181 1.88 4.42 9.78
C PHE A 181 2.00 2.92 10.02
N ASN A 182 2.62 2.53 11.13
CA ASN A 182 2.45 1.18 11.68
C ASN A 182 1.15 1.07 12.49
N ASP A 183 0.91 -0.09 13.07
CA ASP A 183 -0.22 -0.42 13.94
C ASP A 183 -0.17 0.27 15.33
N ASP A 184 0.93 0.93 15.70
CA ASP A 184 0.99 1.85 16.85
C ASP A 184 0.58 3.29 16.49
N GLY A 185 0.22 3.56 15.24
CA GLY A 185 -0.04 4.92 14.76
C GLY A 185 1.21 5.79 14.67
N LYS A 186 2.40 5.18 14.58
CA LYS A 186 3.67 5.89 14.39
C LYS A 186 4.08 5.87 12.92
N VAL A 187 4.63 6.97 12.42
CA VAL A 187 5.12 7.08 11.03
C VAL A 187 6.39 6.26 10.89
N VAL A 188 6.34 5.21 10.08
CA VAL A 188 7.47 4.34 9.75
C VAL A 188 7.99 4.57 8.33
N GLY A 189 7.32 5.37 7.53
CA GLY A 189 7.84 5.80 6.23
C GLY A 189 7.06 6.94 5.61
N ILE A 190 7.58 7.42 4.49
CA ILE A 190 6.90 8.39 3.63
C ILE A 190 6.56 7.67 2.32
N HIS A 191 5.28 7.70 1.93
CA HIS A 191 4.83 7.14 0.66
C HIS A 191 5.38 7.98 -0.48
N GLY A 192 5.86 7.34 -1.54
CA GLY A 192 6.32 8.07 -2.72
C GLY A 192 5.84 7.38 -3.99
N LEU A 193 6.70 6.57 -4.60
CA LEU A 193 6.38 5.93 -5.87
C LEU A 193 5.35 4.80 -5.69
N ALA A 194 4.51 4.63 -6.70
CA ALA A 194 3.95 3.33 -6.97
C ALA A 194 4.87 2.60 -7.93
N GLU A 195 5.14 1.31 -7.70
CA GLU A 195 5.86 0.51 -8.69
C GLU A 195 5.04 0.55 -9.99
N GLY A 196 5.60 1.01 -11.09
CA GLY A 196 4.87 1.06 -12.34
C GLY A 196 5.68 1.44 -13.56
N ARG A 197 5.23 1.00 -14.74
CA ARG A 197 5.86 1.37 -16.02
C ARG A 197 5.23 2.64 -16.56
N GLU A 198 6.07 3.63 -16.87
CA GLU A 198 5.70 4.76 -17.72
C GLU A 198 5.48 4.23 -19.14
N VAL A 199 4.29 4.46 -19.71
CA VAL A 199 3.98 4.09 -21.08
C VAL A 199 3.67 5.36 -21.87
N VAL A 200 4.54 5.66 -22.84
CA VAL A 200 4.26 6.65 -23.89
C VAL A 200 3.55 5.92 -25.03
N LEU A 201 2.29 6.27 -25.27
CA LEU A 201 1.51 5.71 -26.37
C LEU A 201 1.83 6.47 -27.67
N PRO A 202 2.25 5.79 -28.76
CA PRO A 202 2.47 6.46 -30.05
C PRO A 202 1.16 7.11 -30.55
N GLY A 203 1.17 8.42 -30.77
CA GLY A 203 0.01 9.18 -31.29
C GLY A 203 -0.78 10.00 -30.25
N TYR A 204 -0.39 9.99 -28.98
CA TYR A 204 -0.94 10.87 -27.94
C TYR A 204 0.12 11.90 -27.53
N GLN A 205 -0.12 13.18 -27.86
CA GLN A 205 0.71 14.27 -27.37
C GLN A 205 0.37 14.52 -25.89
N GLY A 206 1.31 14.20 -24.99
CA GLY A 206 1.37 14.80 -23.65
C GLY A 206 1.08 13.91 -22.44
N ASP A 207 0.15 12.95 -22.52
CA ASP A 207 -0.28 12.24 -21.30
C ASP A 207 0.58 10.99 -20.99
N ARG A 208 1.42 11.13 -19.96
CA ARG A 208 2.20 10.05 -19.36
C ARG A 208 1.29 9.21 -18.45
N SER A 209 1.08 7.94 -18.77
CA SER A 209 0.33 7.01 -17.91
C SER A 209 1.29 6.02 -17.23
N VAL A 210 1.29 6.02 -15.90
CA VAL A 210 2.06 5.06 -15.08
C VAL A 210 1.16 3.88 -14.71
N ILE A 211 1.50 2.68 -15.19
CA ILE A 211 0.78 1.44 -14.85
C ILE A 211 1.30 0.94 -13.51
N LYS A 212 0.52 1.05 -12.42
CA LYS A 212 0.91 0.59 -11.08
C LYS A 212 0.84 -0.95 -10.97
N ALA A 213 1.95 -1.61 -10.64
CA ALA A 213 2.13 -3.07 -10.53
C ALA A 213 1.52 -3.71 -9.27
N GLY A 214 0.75 -2.94 -8.48
CA GLY A 214 0.11 -3.42 -7.25
C GLY A 214 0.98 -3.31 -6.00
N PHE A 215 2.25 -2.94 -6.15
CA PHE A 215 3.14 -2.60 -5.04
C PHE A 215 3.43 -1.11 -5.03
N ASN A 216 3.57 -0.57 -3.83
CA ASN A 216 3.92 0.81 -3.60
C ASN A 216 5.20 0.90 -2.80
N LEU A 217 5.97 1.95 -3.07
CA LEU A 217 7.30 2.17 -2.53
C LEU A 217 7.26 3.31 -1.52
N GLY A 218 7.92 3.09 -0.39
CA GLY A 218 8.13 4.09 0.65
C GLY A 218 9.59 4.25 1.00
N ILE A 219 9.90 5.43 1.53
CA ILE A 219 11.20 5.74 2.11
C ILE A 219 11.10 5.49 3.62
N PRO A 220 11.93 4.60 4.20
CA PRO A 220 11.92 4.32 5.63
C PRO A 220 12.18 5.60 6.43
N ILE A 221 11.40 5.83 7.49
CA ILE A 221 11.51 7.06 8.29
C ILE A 221 12.90 7.25 8.92
N ASN A 222 13.60 6.15 9.23
CA ASN A 222 14.95 6.21 9.77
C ASN A 222 15.96 6.83 8.78
N THR A 223 15.62 6.86 7.48
CA THR A 223 16.41 7.58 6.47
C THR A 223 16.42 9.08 6.77
N PHE A 224 15.25 9.66 7.06
CA PHE A 224 15.13 11.05 7.51
C PHE A 224 15.92 11.26 8.81
N VAL A 225 15.70 10.41 9.83
CA VAL A 225 16.38 10.53 11.14
C VAL A 225 17.91 10.44 11.04
N ARG A 226 18.46 9.62 10.13
CA ARG A 226 19.92 9.51 9.93
C ARG A 226 20.48 10.70 9.17
N LEU A 227 19.78 11.16 8.13
CA LEU A 227 20.18 12.35 7.39
C LEU A 227 20.09 13.58 8.28
N SER A 228 19.13 13.57 9.20
CA SER A 228 18.87 14.72 10.04
C SER A 228 20.06 15.04 10.95
N LYS A 229 20.47 14.04 11.72
CA LYS A 229 21.67 14.07 12.56
C LYS A 229 22.95 14.42 11.79
N LYS A 230 23.07 13.99 10.53
CA LYS A 230 24.25 14.30 9.69
C LYS A 230 24.27 15.76 9.23
N MET A 231 23.12 16.37 9.04
CA MET A 231 23.01 17.80 8.70
C MET A 231 23.37 18.68 9.89
N GLU A 232 23.05 18.25 11.10
CA GLU A 232 23.52 18.92 12.34
C GLU A 232 25.02 18.78 12.57
N ALA A 233 25.60 17.64 12.19
CA ALA A 233 26.99 17.31 12.49
C ALA A 233 28.02 17.96 11.54
N LYS A 234 27.60 18.71 10.51
CA LYS A 234 28.53 19.47 9.64
C LYS A 234 28.80 20.86 10.26
N PRO A 235 30.04 21.18 10.69
CA PRO A 235 30.38 22.51 11.15
C PRO A 235 30.29 23.51 10.00
N GLN A 236 29.62 24.62 10.26
CA GLN A 236 29.57 25.81 9.41
C GLN A 236 31.00 26.34 9.23
N ALA A 237 31.56 26.22 8.02
CA ALA A 237 32.84 26.83 7.69
C ALA A 237 32.73 28.37 7.82
N THR A 238 33.73 28.97 8.44
CA THR A 238 33.85 30.36 8.92
C THR A 238 33.90 31.43 7.81
N PRO A 239 33.74 32.74 8.15
CA PRO A 239 32.91 33.68 7.38
C PRO A 239 33.68 34.73 6.56
N GLN A 240 33.03 35.30 5.54
CA GLN A 240 33.37 36.61 4.97
C GLN A 240 32.08 37.45 4.82
N PRO A 241 32.09 38.78 5.04
CA PRO A 241 30.92 39.48 5.57
C PRO A 241 29.97 40.10 4.53
N THR A 242 28.68 39.92 4.84
CA THR A 242 27.45 40.71 4.54
C THR A 242 26.72 40.60 3.17
N PRO A 243 25.37 40.68 3.13
CA PRO A 243 24.36 40.43 4.19
C PRO A 243 23.31 39.34 3.86
N LYS A 244 22.94 38.60 4.93
CA LYS A 244 21.76 37.73 5.16
C LYS A 244 21.24 36.83 4.04
N PRO A 245 21.45 35.51 4.22
CA PRO A 245 20.38 34.52 4.11
C PRO A 245 20.06 33.87 5.46
N ILE A 246 18.78 33.57 5.67
CA ILE A 246 18.20 33.04 6.89
C ILE A 246 18.56 31.54 7.03
N GLN A 247 19.34 31.23 8.07
CA GLN A 247 19.42 29.98 8.85
C GLN A 247 18.87 28.68 8.20
N GLU A 248 19.73 27.98 7.45
CA GLU A 248 19.43 26.70 6.81
C GLU A 248 19.60 25.43 7.69
N SER A 249 20.08 25.49 8.94
CA SER A 249 20.59 24.28 9.62
C SER A 249 19.82 23.77 10.86
N THR A 250 18.69 24.35 11.26
CA THR A 250 18.13 24.07 12.62
C THR A 250 16.90 23.15 12.66
N ALA A 251 16.17 22.96 11.55
CA ALA A 251 14.87 22.29 11.56
C ALA A 251 14.94 20.75 11.79
N VAL A 252 16.14 20.21 11.69
CA VAL A 252 16.40 18.80 11.44
C VAL A 252 16.80 18.06 12.74
N ALA A 253 17.37 18.79 13.70
CA ALA A 253 17.79 18.34 15.04
C ALA A 253 16.69 17.99 16.02
N GLN A 254 15.51 18.54 15.82
CA GLN A 254 14.50 18.58 16.87
C GLN A 254 13.47 17.43 16.77
N VAL A 255 13.71 16.41 15.92
CA VAL A 255 12.73 15.35 15.58
C VAL A 255 13.04 13.97 16.24
N ILE A 256 13.87 13.92 17.28
CA ILE A 256 14.41 12.66 17.85
C ILE A 256 14.26 12.61 19.38
N ASP A 257 13.07 12.27 19.90
CA ASP A 257 12.90 11.92 21.33
C ASP A 257 11.60 11.13 21.67
N ALA A 258 11.30 10.02 20.98
CA ALA A 258 10.13 9.17 21.27
C ALA A 258 10.51 7.79 21.86
N PRO A 259 9.94 7.35 23.00
CA PRO A 259 10.29 6.08 23.64
C PRO A 259 9.59 4.85 22.99
N ALA A 260 10.27 3.70 23.02
CA ALA A 260 9.82 2.42 22.47
C ALA A 260 9.35 1.44 23.57
N LEU A 261 8.29 0.67 23.29
CA LEU A 261 7.77 -0.43 24.12
C LEU A 261 7.88 -1.77 23.33
N PRO A 262 7.92 -2.93 24.00
CA PRO A 262 8.28 -4.23 23.40
C PRO A 262 7.11 -4.97 22.72
N ALA A 263 7.43 -5.87 21.77
CA ALA A 263 6.50 -6.58 20.88
C ALA A 263 5.95 -7.92 21.41
N LEU A 264 4.82 -8.38 20.86
CA LEU A 264 4.12 -9.65 21.17
C LEU A 264 3.66 -10.42 19.90
N PRO A 265 3.35 -11.73 19.98
CA PRO A 265 3.29 -12.64 18.82
C PRO A 265 1.95 -12.66 18.03
N ARG A 266 2.02 -12.94 16.71
CA ARG A 266 0.89 -13.12 15.75
C ARG A 266 0.46 -14.60 15.61
N GLY A 267 -0.85 -14.86 15.43
CA GLY A 267 -1.45 -16.21 15.33
C GLY A 267 -1.30 -16.93 13.97
N PRO A 268 -1.82 -18.17 13.84
CA PRO A 268 -1.55 -19.05 12.69
C PRO A 268 -2.29 -18.69 11.39
N LYS A 269 -1.64 -18.96 10.26
CA LYS A 269 -2.04 -18.66 8.87
C LYS A 269 -2.97 -19.74 8.30
N VAL A 270 -3.97 -19.36 7.50
CA VAL A 270 -4.94 -20.29 6.87
C VAL A 270 -4.55 -20.57 5.40
N THR A 271 -4.39 -21.85 5.06
CA THR A 271 -3.98 -22.32 3.73
C THR A 271 -4.80 -23.54 3.31
N PHE A 272 -4.84 -23.86 2.02
CA PHE A 272 -5.31 -25.18 1.57
C PHE A 272 -4.26 -26.23 1.95
N ASP A 273 -4.71 -27.40 2.41
CA ASP A 273 -3.83 -28.55 2.64
C ASP A 273 -3.37 -29.12 1.29
N ARG A 274 -4.31 -29.21 0.34
CA ARG A 274 -4.03 -29.41 -1.08
C ARG A 274 -4.66 -28.32 -1.93
N PRO A 275 -3.87 -27.53 -2.69
CA PRO A 275 -4.42 -26.42 -3.45
C PRO A 275 -5.34 -26.91 -4.59
N PRO A 276 -6.40 -26.15 -4.90
CA PRO A 276 -7.15 -26.33 -6.14
C PRO A 276 -6.25 -26.21 -7.36
N GLN A 277 -6.65 -26.82 -8.48
CA GLN A 277 -5.86 -26.82 -9.71
C GLN A 277 -6.68 -26.34 -10.90
N LEU A 278 -6.06 -25.51 -11.75
CA LEU A 278 -6.62 -25.15 -13.03
C LEU A 278 -6.45 -26.34 -13.99
N VAL A 279 -7.55 -27.04 -14.27
CA VAL A 279 -7.56 -28.24 -15.11
C VAL A 279 -7.97 -27.96 -16.55
N GLY A 280 -8.50 -26.78 -16.86
CA GLY A 280 -8.91 -26.43 -18.23
C GLY A 280 -8.98 -24.94 -18.51
N THR A 281 -8.63 -24.54 -19.72
CA THR A 281 -8.82 -23.17 -20.23
C THR A 281 -9.26 -23.21 -21.70
N SER A 282 -10.29 -22.45 -22.06
CA SER A 282 -10.76 -22.37 -23.46
C SER A 282 -11.50 -21.07 -23.76
N THR A 283 -11.68 -20.75 -25.05
CA THR A 283 -12.52 -19.62 -25.52
C THR A 283 -13.55 -20.11 -26.54
N THR A 284 -14.68 -19.42 -26.68
CA THR A 284 -15.67 -19.67 -27.76
C THR A 284 -15.24 -19.13 -29.12
N ASN A 285 -14.39 -18.09 -29.15
CA ASN A 285 -13.93 -17.47 -30.38
C ASN A 285 -12.46 -17.08 -30.22
N ARG A 286 -11.61 -17.51 -31.17
CA ARG A 286 -10.16 -17.25 -31.21
C ARG A 286 -9.78 -16.13 -32.19
N ASP A 287 -10.74 -15.55 -32.89
CA ASP A 287 -10.47 -14.42 -33.77
C ASP A 287 -10.06 -13.22 -32.93
N ALA A 288 -8.86 -12.72 -33.21
CA ALA A 288 -8.36 -11.49 -32.62
C ALA A 288 -9.37 -10.39 -32.88
N ARG A 289 -9.57 -9.53 -31.88
CA ARG A 289 -10.42 -8.34 -32.04
C ARG A 289 -11.91 -8.64 -32.34
N SER A 290 -12.36 -9.89 -32.20
CA SER A 290 -13.77 -10.27 -32.27
C SER A 290 -14.56 -9.88 -31.02
N LEU A 291 -15.85 -9.57 -31.15
CA LEU A 291 -16.76 -9.30 -30.04
C LEU A 291 -17.45 -10.59 -29.57
N GLY A 292 -17.95 -10.60 -28.33
CA GLY A 292 -18.88 -11.63 -27.86
C GLY A 292 -18.27 -12.98 -27.45
N ALA A 293 -16.93 -13.12 -27.48
CA ALA A 293 -16.25 -14.31 -26.97
C ALA A 293 -16.50 -14.55 -25.48
N THR A 294 -16.41 -15.81 -25.04
CA THR A 294 -16.42 -16.19 -23.62
C THR A 294 -15.23 -17.07 -23.33
N TYR A 295 -14.49 -16.75 -22.28
CA TYR A 295 -13.37 -17.57 -21.81
C TYR A 295 -13.85 -18.42 -20.65
N PHE A 296 -13.43 -19.67 -20.63
CA PHE A 296 -13.76 -20.64 -19.61
C PHE A 296 -12.49 -21.09 -18.92
N PHE A 297 -12.47 -21.00 -17.59
CA PHE A 297 -11.42 -21.54 -16.74
C PHE A 297 -12.06 -22.59 -15.82
N THR A 298 -11.62 -23.83 -15.92
CA THR A 298 -12.15 -24.95 -15.12
C THR A 298 -11.14 -25.27 -14.03
N ILE A 299 -11.59 -25.22 -12.78
CA ILE A 299 -10.79 -25.42 -11.58
C ILE A 299 -11.32 -26.64 -10.85
N ASP A 300 -10.44 -27.56 -10.49
CA ASP A 300 -10.73 -28.70 -9.63
C ASP A 300 -10.33 -28.37 -8.20
N ILE A 301 -11.27 -28.49 -7.26
CA ILE A 301 -11.04 -28.30 -5.83
C ILE A 301 -11.03 -29.71 -5.22
N PRO A 302 -9.86 -30.23 -4.84
CA PRO A 302 -9.76 -31.62 -4.41
C PRO A 302 -10.43 -31.81 -3.04
N GLN A 303 -10.89 -33.03 -2.72
CA GLN A 303 -11.60 -33.29 -1.46
C GLN A 303 -10.73 -33.07 -0.21
N ASP A 304 -9.43 -33.28 -0.34
CA ASP A 304 -8.39 -33.06 0.67
C ASP A 304 -7.86 -31.62 0.70
N ALA A 305 -8.57 -30.65 0.10
CA ALA A 305 -8.20 -29.22 0.18
C ALA A 305 -8.33 -28.65 1.61
N ALA A 306 -9.11 -29.31 2.48
CA ALA A 306 -9.48 -28.94 3.85
C ALA A 306 -10.27 -27.63 3.99
N GLN A 307 -9.89 -26.57 3.26
CA GLN A 307 -10.54 -25.27 3.27
C GLN A 307 -11.35 -25.03 1.99
N PRO A 308 -12.51 -24.35 2.07
CA PRO A 308 -13.31 -24.00 0.90
C PRO A 308 -12.71 -22.81 0.14
N LEU A 309 -12.93 -22.75 -1.17
CA LEU A 309 -12.41 -21.70 -2.06
C LEU A 309 -13.33 -20.46 -2.03
N GLN A 310 -12.81 -19.31 -1.61
CA GLN A 310 -13.57 -18.07 -1.47
C GLN A 310 -13.37 -17.09 -2.64
N LYS A 311 -12.14 -17.00 -3.16
CA LYS A 311 -11.75 -15.99 -4.16
C LYS A 311 -10.84 -16.61 -5.22
N VAL A 312 -11.03 -16.22 -6.47
CA VAL A 312 -10.20 -16.60 -7.62
C VAL A 312 -9.70 -15.36 -8.36
N GLU A 313 -8.43 -15.34 -8.74
CA GLU A 313 -7.79 -14.25 -9.47
C GLU A 313 -7.21 -14.76 -10.80
N PHE A 314 -7.53 -14.09 -11.90
CA PHE A 314 -6.98 -14.36 -13.24
C PHE A 314 -6.05 -13.22 -13.65
N ILE A 315 -4.74 -13.44 -13.56
CA ILE A 315 -3.70 -12.42 -13.74
C ILE A 315 -3.04 -12.63 -15.11
N LEU A 316 -3.18 -11.68 -16.04
CA LEU A 316 -2.54 -11.79 -17.35
C LEU A 316 -1.02 -11.55 -17.26
N LYS A 317 -0.23 -12.62 -17.28
CA LYS A 317 1.25 -12.57 -17.26
C LYS A 317 1.86 -12.33 -18.63
N GLN A 318 1.23 -12.85 -19.69
CA GLN A 318 1.69 -12.69 -21.08
C GLN A 318 0.53 -12.27 -21.96
N GLY A 319 0.75 -11.29 -22.84
CA GLY A 319 -0.24 -10.78 -23.78
C GLY A 319 -0.13 -9.27 -23.95
N VAL A 320 -0.23 -8.79 -25.19
CA VAL A 320 -0.01 -7.37 -25.54
C VAL A 320 -1.08 -6.46 -24.93
N GLN A 321 -2.32 -6.96 -24.84
CA GLN A 321 -3.50 -6.19 -24.45
C GLN A 321 -4.32 -6.95 -23.42
N TYR A 322 -4.50 -6.38 -22.23
CA TYR A 322 -5.43 -6.95 -21.25
C TYR A 322 -6.88 -6.92 -21.79
N PRO A 323 -7.57 -8.07 -21.91
CA PRO A 323 -8.97 -8.08 -22.32
C PRO A 323 -9.83 -7.41 -21.24
N ARG A 324 -10.55 -6.34 -21.59
CA ARG A 324 -11.48 -5.70 -20.65
C ARG A 324 -12.66 -6.63 -20.41
N PHE A 325 -12.82 -7.17 -19.21
CA PHE A 325 -13.94 -8.06 -18.88
C PHE A 325 -15.19 -7.27 -18.48
N LYS A 326 -16.36 -7.79 -18.88
CA LYS A 326 -17.65 -7.26 -18.44
C LYS A 326 -18.00 -7.90 -17.10
N ALA A 327 -17.93 -7.14 -16.00
CA ALA A 327 -18.21 -7.65 -14.66
C ALA A 327 -19.58 -8.33 -14.55
N THR A 328 -20.62 -7.72 -15.14
CA THR A 328 -22.00 -8.25 -15.19
C THR A 328 -22.15 -9.52 -16.03
N SER A 329 -21.14 -9.91 -16.80
CA SER A 329 -21.16 -11.10 -17.66
C SER A 329 -20.27 -12.23 -17.15
N VAL A 330 -19.67 -12.07 -15.97
CA VAL A 330 -18.95 -13.16 -15.30
C VAL A 330 -19.96 -14.09 -14.64
N LYS A 331 -19.81 -15.38 -14.89
CA LYS A 331 -20.65 -16.43 -14.31
C LYS A 331 -19.77 -17.57 -13.81
N ALA A 332 -20.20 -18.25 -12.76
CA ALA A 332 -19.59 -19.49 -12.28
C ALA A 332 -20.67 -20.56 -12.14
N PHE A 333 -20.29 -21.81 -12.37
CA PHE A 333 -21.17 -22.96 -12.25
C PHE A 333 -20.36 -24.23 -11.99
N GLU A 334 -21.00 -25.24 -11.41
CA GLU A 334 -20.39 -26.54 -11.15
C GLU A 334 -20.15 -27.34 -12.44
N GLY A 335 -19.13 -28.17 -12.44
CA GLY A 335 -18.73 -29.01 -13.57
C GLY A 335 -17.91 -28.28 -14.62
N THR A 336 -18.05 -28.72 -15.87
CA THR A 336 -17.23 -28.27 -17.00
C THR A 336 -18.03 -27.45 -18.00
N LYS A 337 -17.35 -26.75 -18.92
CA LYS A 337 -18.01 -26.02 -20.02
C LYS A 337 -19.10 -26.85 -20.74
N ARG A 338 -18.89 -28.16 -20.90
CA ARG A 338 -19.80 -29.09 -21.60
C ARG A 338 -20.90 -29.66 -20.71
N ASN A 339 -20.59 -29.90 -19.44
CA ASN A 339 -21.50 -30.47 -18.44
C ASN A 339 -21.70 -29.46 -17.32
N LYS A 340 -22.67 -28.56 -17.48
CA LYS A 340 -22.94 -27.48 -16.52
C LYS A 340 -23.91 -27.96 -15.45
N GLY A 341 -23.48 -27.91 -14.20
CA GLY A 341 -24.31 -28.11 -13.02
C GLY A 341 -24.90 -26.79 -12.53
N GLU A 342 -25.10 -26.70 -11.21
CA GLU A 342 -25.72 -25.55 -10.56
C GLU A 342 -24.89 -24.26 -10.74
N ALA A 343 -25.59 -23.13 -10.75
CA ALA A 343 -24.94 -21.82 -10.82
C ALA A 343 -24.41 -21.45 -9.43
N LEU A 344 -23.15 -20.99 -9.39
CA LEU A 344 -22.50 -20.54 -8.16
C LEU A 344 -22.63 -19.02 -8.05
N PRO A 345 -23.33 -18.48 -7.04
CA PRO A 345 -23.52 -17.04 -6.89
C PRO A 345 -22.18 -16.32 -6.64
N ILE A 346 -22.01 -15.19 -7.31
CA ILE A 346 -20.81 -14.35 -7.21
C ILE A 346 -21.21 -13.05 -6.53
N ASN A 347 -20.45 -12.68 -5.50
CA ASN A 347 -20.68 -11.46 -4.73
C ASN A 347 -19.93 -10.27 -5.36
N ILE A 348 -18.64 -10.45 -5.66
CA ILE A 348 -17.79 -9.34 -6.14
C ILE A 348 -17.01 -9.78 -7.38
N VAL A 349 -17.02 -8.93 -8.41
CA VAL A 349 -16.16 -9.06 -9.59
C VAL A 349 -15.40 -7.76 -9.78
N VAL A 350 -14.08 -7.82 -9.66
CA VAL A 350 -13.19 -6.69 -9.92
C VAL A 350 -12.35 -7.02 -11.15
N SER A 351 -12.58 -6.30 -12.24
CA SER A 351 -11.67 -6.32 -13.38
C SER A 351 -10.77 -5.10 -13.27
N ASP A 352 -9.50 -5.30 -12.95
CA ASP A 352 -8.52 -4.24 -12.82
C ASP A 352 -7.52 -4.30 -14.01
N PRO A 353 -7.68 -3.42 -15.01
CA PRO A 353 -6.75 -3.35 -16.14
C PRO A 353 -5.34 -2.89 -15.76
N SER A 354 -5.16 -2.24 -14.60
CA SER A 354 -3.88 -1.69 -14.17
C SER A 354 -2.93 -2.79 -13.69
N VAL A 355 -3.44 -3.75 -12.91
CA VAL A 355 -2.70 -4.96 -12.51
C VAL A 355 -2.98 -6.17 -13.43
N ARG A 356 -3.80 -5.97 -14.47
CA ARG A 356 -4.21 -6.99 -15.45
C ARG A 356 -4.85 -8.22 -14.79
N THR A 357 -5.64 -7.98 -13.75
CA THR A 357 -6.24 -9.02 -12.93
C THR A 357 -7.76 -8.95 -13.00
N LEU A 358 -8.39 -10.09 -13.20
CA LEU A 358 -9.81 -10.29 -12.94
C LEU A 358 -9.95 -11.06 -11.64
N THR A 359 -10.45 -10.41 -10.59
CA THR A 359 -10.74 -11.02 -9.29
C THR A 359 -12.22 -11.34 -9.21
N VAL A 360 -12.53 -12.54 -8.75
CA VAL A 360 -13.91 -13.00 -8.54
C VAL A 360 -14.03 -13.61 -7.16
N THR A 361 -14.98 -13.10 -6.37
CA THR A 361 -15.27 -13.57 -5.02
C THR A 361 -16.65 -14.21 -5.01
N PHE A 362 -16.72 -15.47 -4.57
CA PHE A 362 -17.99 -16.18 -4.42
C PHE A 362 -18.81 -15.59 -3.27
N ASP A 363 -20.13 -15.61 -3.39
CA ASP A 363 -21.02 -15.21 -2.29
C ASP A 363 -20.92 -16.19 -1.12
N LYS A 364 -20.89 -17.49 -1.44
CA LYS A 364 -20.61 -18.56 -0.49
C LYS A 364 -19.32 -19.28 -0.91
N PRO A 365 -18.37 -19.54 0.00
CA PRO A 365 -17.20 -20.36 -0.31
C PRO A 365 -17.58 -21.69 -0.97
N VAL A 366 -16.85 -22.06 -2.01
CA VAL A 366 -17.06 -23.30 -2.76
C VAL A 366 -16.41 -24.45 -2.01
N ALA A 367 -17.15 -25.52 -1.74
CA ALA A 367 -16.69 -26.62 -0.89
C ALA A 367 -15.60 -27.48 -1.59
N PRO A 368 -14.73 -28.14 -0.81
CA PRO A 368 -13.83 -29.17 -1.33
C PRO A 368 -14.56 -30.30 -2.07
N GLY A 369 -13.89 -30.93 -3.03
CA GLY A 369 -14.43 -32.04 -3.83
C GLY A 369 -15.26 -31.63 -5.03
N GLN A 370 -15.26 -30.35 -5.40
CA GLN A 370 -16.03 -29.81 -6.51
C GLN A 370 -15.13 -29.40 -7.67
N THR A 371 -15.53 -29.75 -8.89
CA THR A 371 -15.00 -29.10 -10.09
C THR A 371 -15.92 -27.94 -10.46
N ILE A 372 -15.37 -26.76 -10.71
CA ILE A 372 -16.13 -25.58 -11.09
C ILE A 372 -15.60 -24.97 -12.38
N THR A 373 -16.44 -24.24 -13.10
CA THR A 373 -16.03 -23.48 -14.28
C THR A 373 -16.45 -22.02 -14.18
N MET A 374 -15.50 -21.13 -14.42
CA MET A 374 -15.71 -19.69 -14.50
C MET A 374 -15.80 -19.27 -15.97
N ALA A 375 -16.94 -18.71 -16.36
CA ALA A 375 -17.19 -18.14 -17.67
C ALA A 375 -17.04 -16.62 -17.61
N VAL A 376 -15.94 -16.09 -18.13
CA VAL A 376 -15.62 -14.66 -18.11
C VAL A 376 -15.68 -14.08 -19.51
N ARG A 377 -16.34 -12.93 -19.67
CA ARG A 377 -16.67 -12.38 -20.99
C ARG A 377 -15.92 -11.08 -21.24
N PRO A 378 -14.93 -11.04 -22.14
CA PRO A 378 -14.33 -9.77 -22.56
C PRO A 378 -15.34 -8.93 -23.36
N VAL A 379 -15.15 -7.61 -23.35
CA VAL A 379 -15.83 -6.69 -24.27
C VAL A 379 -15.48 -7.07 -25.71
N ARG A 380 -14.20 -7.36 -25.96
CA ARG A 380 -13.62 -7.74 -27.24
C ARG A 380 -12.39 -8.62 -27.00
N ASN A 381 -12.17 -9.62 -27.85
CA ASN A 381 -10.92 -10.36 -27.89
C ASN A 381 -9.74 -9.40 -28.10
N PRO A 382 -8.57 -9.72 -27.54
CA PRO A 382 -7.39 -8.88 -27.68
C PRO A 382 -6.78 -9.01 -29.09
N SER A 383 -5.62 -8.39 -29.32
CA SER A 383 -4.86 -8.57 -30.57
C SER A 383 -4.41 -10.00 -30.77
N VAL A 384 -3.90 -10.28 -31.97
CA VAL A 384 -3.25 -11.55 -32.30
C VAL A 384 -2.13 -11.84 -31.30
N GLY A 385 -2.02 -13.09 -30.88
CA GLY A 385 -0.95 -13.57 -30.00
C GLY A 385 -1.42 -14.57 -28.95
N THR A 386 -0.47 -15.02 -28.14
CA THR A 386 -0.71 -15.91 -27.01
C THR A 386 -0.88 -15.11 -25.72
N TYR A 387 -1.95 -15.43 -24.99
CA TYR A 387 -2.34 -14.80 -23.74
C TYR A 387 -2.31 -15.83 -22.62
N MET A 388 -1.48 -15.60 -21.59
CA MET A 388 -1.30 -16.52 -20.47
C MET A 388 -1.79 -15.86 -19.18
N PHE A 389 -2.77 -16.47 -18.56
CA PHE A 389 -3.37 -16.04 -17.29
C PHE A 389 -2.89 -16.96 -16.17
N GLU A 390 -2.13 -16.43 -15.22
CA GLU A 390 -1.92 -17.10 -13.94
C GLU A 390 -3.22 -17.08 -13.15
N VAL A 391 -3.60 -18.23 -12.61
CA VAL A 391 -4.81 -18.38 -11.81
C VAL A 391 -4.41 -18.65 -10.36
N ARG A 392 -4.95 -17.83 -9.44
CA ARG A 392 -4.74 -18.00 -7.99
C ARG A 392 -6.07 -18.20 -7.27
N GLY A 393 -6.08 -19.00 -6.21
CA GLY A 393 -7.24 -19.25 -5.36
C GLY A 393 -6.95 -18.94 -3.91
N THR A 394 -7.88 -18.31 -3.20
CA THR A 394 -7.75 -17.99 -1.76
C THR A 394 -8.81 -18.75 -0.96
N PRO A 395 -8.44 -19.43 0.15
CA PRO A 395 -9.42 -20.08 1.02
C PRO A 395 -10.28 -19.06 1.77
N ALA A 396 -11.36 -19.52 2.39
CA ALA A 396 -12.10 -18.70 3.34
C ALA A 396 -11.30 -18.50 4.64
N GLY A 397 -11.21 -17.28 5.17
CA GLY A 397 -10.53 -16.98 6.43
C GLY A 397 -9.88 -15.60 6.47
N SER A 398 -9.69 -15.03 7.66
CA SER A 398 -9.13 -13.68 7.86
C SER A 398 -7.61 -13.59 7.69
N THR A 399 -6.90 -14.73 7.78
CA THR A 399 -5.45 -14.86 7.53
C THR A 399 -5.15 -15.72 6.29
N ALA A 400 -6.14 -15.84 5.39
CA ALA A 400 -6.06 -16.67 4.20
C ALA A 400 -5.30 -15.99 3.06
N GLU A 401 -4.34 -16.70 2.46
CA GLU A 401 -3.54 -16.20 1.33
C GLU A 401 -3.87 -16.91 0.01
N GLY A 402 -3.67 -16.18 -1.10
CA GLY A 402 -3.87 -16.70 -2.44
C GLY A 402 -2.77 -17.66 -2.87
N GLN A 403 -3.13 -18.87 -3.25
CA GLN A 403 -2.22 -19.91 -3.74
C GLN A 403 -2.33 -20.07 -5.26
N TYR A 404 -1.23 -20.44 -5.91
CA TYR A 404 -1.18 -20.68 -7.35
C TYR A 404 -1.93 -21.95 -7.74
N LEU A 405 -2.84 -21.87 -8.72
CA LEU A 405 -3.64 -22.99 -9.19
C LEU A 405 -3.21 -23.48 -10.59
N GLY A 406 -2.54 -22.64 -11.39
CA GLY A 406 -2.09 -22.99 -12.75
C GLY A 406 -2.02 -21.81 -13.70
N ILE A 407 -1.63 -22.07 -14.96
CA ILE A 407 -1.65 -21.09 -16.05
C ILE A 407 -2.66 -21.49 -17.12
N GLY A 408 -3.61 -20.60 -17.40
CA GLY A 408 -4.54 -20.70 -18.51
C GLY A 408 -4.00 -20.02 -19.76
N ARG A 409 -3.91 -20.76 -20.87
CA ARG A 409 -3.44 -20.26 -22.16
C ARG A 409 -4.60 -20.04 -23.14
N LEU A 410 -4.63 -18.89 -23.81
CA LEU A 410 -5.55 -18.55 -24.88
C LEU A 410 -4.77 -17.97 -26.06
N ASP A 411 -4.94 -18.54 -27.26
CA ASP A 411 -4.30 -18.07 -28.48
C ASP A 411 -5.33 -17.38 -29.38
N PHE A 412 -4.99 -16.18 -29.87
CA PHE A 412 -5.81 -15.43 -30.82
C PHE A 412 -5.10 -15.24 -32.15
N SER A 413 -5.79 -15.54 -33.25
CA SER A 413 -5.27 -15.44 -34.62
C SER A 413 -5.99 -14.34 -35.39
N ARG A 414 -5.42 -13.87 -36.51
CA ARG A 414 -6.19 -13.04 -37.44
C ARG A 414 -7.39 -13.87 -37.92
N SER A 415 -8.54 -13.21 -38.05
CA SER A 415 -9.71 -13.85 -38.64
C SER A 415 -9.33 -14.35 -40.04
N SER A 416 -9.57 -15.64 -40.29
CA SER A 416 -9.46 -16.20 -41.63
C SER A 416 -10.74 -15.88 -42.38
N LEU A 417 -10.93 -14.62 -42.76
CA LEU A 417 -11.88 -14.32 -43.84
C LEU A 417 -11.17 -14.68 -45.13
N GLY A 418 -11.55 -15.83 -45.69
CA GLY A 418 -11.26 -16.15 -47.08
C GLY A 418 -11.87 -15.08 -47.98
N LYS A 419 -11.07 -14.64 -48.96
CA LYS A 419 -11.40 -13.89 -50.18
C LYS A 419 -12.42 -12.76 -50.09
#